data_AF-A0A533YJ70-F1
#
_entry.id   AF-A0A533YJ70-F1
#
_cell.length_a   1.000
_cell.length_b   1.000
_cell.length_c   1.000
_cell.angle_alpha   90.00
_cell.angle_beta   90.00
_cell.angle_gamma   90.00
#
_symmetry.space_group_name_H-M   'P 1'
#
loop_
_entity.id
_entity.type
_entity.pdbx_description
1 polymer ?
#
loop_
_entity_poly.entity_id
_entity_poly.type
_entity_poly.pdbx_seq_one_letter_code
_entity_poly.pdbx_strand_id
1 'polypeptide(L)' 'MRTNSGTKLKRSEPEIVVKDGKPAAVILPLKQYREMLERLDDADDLKALNLLRQKSLRFRTLGEFLKGTRQRVVRPTEL' A
#
# COMPACT_ATOMS: atom_id res chain seq x y z
N MET A 1 -39.04 23.41 0.21
CA MET A 1 -38.34 22.30 0.89
C MET A 1 -37.12 21.92 0.05
N ARG A 2 -35.90 22.12 0.55
CA ARG A 2 -34.68 21.59 -0.05
C ARG A 2 -34.44 20.20 0.54
N THR A 3 -34.53 19.15 -0.26
CA THR A 3 -34.17 17.81 0.18
C THR A 3 -32.69 17.58 -0.11
N ASN A 4 -31.87 17.65 0.94
CA ASN A 4 -30.51 17.10 0.92
C ASN A 4 -30.63 15.57 0.85
N SER A 5 -30.53 15.00 -0.34
CA SER A 5 -30.39 13.55 -0.51
C SER A 5 -28.93 13.17 -0.25
N GLY A 6 -28.63 12.83 1.02
CA GLY A 6 -27.39 12.19 1.39
C GLY A 6 -27.20 10.91 0.56
N THR A 7 -26.35 10.98 -0.46
CA THR A 7 -26.00 9.84 -1.30
C THR A 7 -25.12 8.90 -0.48
N LYS A 8 -25.73 7.81 -0.01
CA LYS A 8 -25.01 6.64 0.48
C LYS A 8 -23.93 6.30 -0.55
N LEU A 9 -22.66 6.33 -0.15
CA LEU A 9 -21.51 5.90 -0.93
C LEU A 9 -21.70 4.42 -1.30
N LYS A 10 -22.40 4.16 -2.42
CA LYS A 10 -22.28 2.90 -3.14
C LYS A 10 -20.79 2.71 -3.40
N ARG A 11 -20.25 1.51 -3.17
CA ARG A 11 -18.91 1.14 -3.65
C ARG A 11 -18.92 1.48 -5.14
N SER A 12 -18.31 2.60 -5.53
CA SER A 12 -18.43 3.06 -6.90
C SER A 12 -17.64 2.08 -7.76
N GLU A 13 -18.30 1.59 -8.79
CA GLU A 13 -17.61 0.82 -9.82
C GLU A 13 -16.56 1.74 -10.47
N PRO A 14 -15.40 1.20 -10.88
CA PRO A 14 -14.43 1.97 -11.66
C PRO A 14 -15.07 2.57 -12.91
N GLU A 15 -14.87 3.85 -13.15
CA GLU A 15 -15.37 4.53 -14.35
C GLU A 15 -14.23 4.78 -15.33
N ILE A 16 -14.47 4.65 -16.63
CA ILE A 16 -13.46 4.88 -17.68
C ILE A 16 -13.71 6.24 -18.35
N VAL A 17 -12.67 7.06 -18.42
CA VAL A 17 -12.66 8.32 -19.18
C VAL A 17 -12.19 8.03 -20.59
N VAL A 18 -12.99 8.41 -21.58
CA VAL A 18 -12.70 8.25 -23.01
C VAL A 18 -12.37 9.61 -23.63
N LYS A 19 -11.27 9.70 -24.38
CA LYS A 19 -10.84 10.87 -25.13
C LYS A 19 -10.56 10.48 -26.58
N ASP A 20 -11.13 11.21 -27.54
CA ASP A 20 -11.00 10.93 -28.99
C ASP A 20 -11.40 9.49 -29.38
N GLY A 21 -12.45 8.98 -28.72
CA GLY A 21 -12.93 7.60 -28.91
C GLY A 21 -12.04 6.51 -28.29
N LYS A 22 -10.99 6.87 -27.55
CA LYS A 22 -10.06 5.93 -26.91
C LYS A 22 -10.08 6.05 -25.38
N PRO A 23 -10.05 4.94 -24.62
CA PRO A 23 -9.86 4.99 -23.17
C PRO A 23 -8.56 5.72 -22.81
N ALA A 24 -8.67 6.72 -21.94
CA ALA A 24 -7.56 7.60 -21.58
C ALA A 24 -7.25 7.59 -20.07
N ALA A 25 -8.25 7.37 -19.21
CA ALA A 25 -8.05 7.27 -17.77
C ALA A 25 -9.14 6.42 -17.09
N VAL A 26 -8.94 6.11 -15.80
CA VAL A 26 -9.92 5.43 -14.95
C VAL A 26 -10.10 6.25 -13.67
N ILE A 27 -11.35 6.45 -13.25
CA ILE A 27 -11.71 7.09 -11.99
C ILE A 27 -12.01 6.00 -10.97
N LEU A 28 -11.32 6.08 -9.83
CA LEU A 28 -11.41 5.12 -8.74
C LEU A 28 -11.58 5.86 -7.41
N PRO A 29 -12.29 5.27 -6.43
CA PRO A 29 -12.21 5.72 -5.05
C PRO A 29 -10.77 5.72 -4.55
N LEU A 30 -10.37 6.79 -3.87
CA LEU A 30 -9.01 6.92 -3.32
C LEU A 30 -8.65 5.73 -2.41
N LYS A 31 -9.60 5.21 -1.63
CA LYS A 31 -9.39 4.05 -0.76
C LYS A 31 -9.02 2.80 -1.58
N GLN A 32 -9.74 2.54 -2.68
CA GLN A 32 -9.46 1.39 -3.53
C GLN A 32 -8.10 1.54 -4.21
N TYR A 33 -7.78 2.74 -4.71
CA TYR A 33 -6.46 3.01 -5.29
C TYR A 33 -5.33 2.73 -4.29
N ARG A 34 -5.46 3.18 -3.04
CA ARG A 34 -4.46 2.90 -1.98
C ARG A 34 -4.31 1.41 -1.69
N GLU A 35 -5.43 0.69 -1.56
CA GLU A 35 -5.41 -0.75 -1.33
C GLU A 35 -4.76 -1.51 -2.51
N MET A 36 -4.98 -1.06 -3.74
CA MET A 36 -4.31 -1.64 -4.91
C MET A 36 -2.79 -1.44 -4.88
N LEU A 37 -2.31 -0.28 -4.42
CA LEU A 37 -0.87 -0.02 -4.25
C LEU A 37 -0.28 -0.91 -3.16
N GLU A 38 -0.93 -1.02 -2.00
CA GLU A 38 -0.48 -1.89 -0.90
C GLU A 38 -0.36 -3.36 -1.36
N ARG A 39 -1.34 -3.87 -2.11
CA ARG A 39 -1.29 -5.23 -2.65
C ARG A 39 -0.18 -5.44 -3.69
N LEU A 40 0.19 -4.40 -4.43
CA LEU A 40 1.29 -4.47 -5.38
C LEU A 40 2.62 -4.62 -4.63
N ASP A 41 2.82 -3.82 -3.59
CA ASP A 41 3.99 -3.90 -2.71
C ASP A 41 4.06 -5.26 -1.99
N ASP A 42 2.94 -5.75 -1.44
CA ASP A 42 2.85 -7.08 -0.82
C ASP A 42 3.28 -8.20 -1.79
N ALA A 43 2.87 -8.10 -3.07
CA ALA A 43 3.22 -9.08 -4.08
C ALA A 43 4.73 -9.11 -4.38
N ASP A 44 5.39 -7.94 -4.34
CA ASP A 44 6.82 -7.83 -4.55
C ASP A 44 7.63 -8.28 -3.31
N ASP A 45 7.15 -7.97 -2.11
CA ASP A 45 7.71 -8.47 -0.85
C ASP A 45 7.64 -10.01 -0.80
N LEU A 46 6.52 -10.61 -1.21
CA LEU A 46 6.39 -12.07 -1.30
C LEU A 46 7.38 -12.68 -2.29
N LYS A 47 7.64 -12.03 -3.43
CA LYS A 47 8.68 -12.50 -4.38
C LYS A 47 10.06 -12.44 -3.73
N ALA A 48 10.39 -11.36 -3.02
CA ALA A 48 11.66 -11.23 -2.31
C ALA A 48 11.82 -12.33 -1.24
N LEU A 49 10.79 -12.59 -0.44
CA LEU A 49 10.79 -13.66 0.55
C LEU A 49 10.99 -15.04 -0.10
N ASN A 50 10.35 -15.31 -1.23
CA ASN A 50 10.53 -16.57 -1.96
C ASN A 50 11.97 -16.73 -2.46
N LEU A 51 12.59 -15.66 -2.98
CA LEU A 51 14.00 -15.69 -3.37
C LEU A 51 14.93 -15.93 -2.19
N LEU A 52 14.65 -15.34 -1.02
CA LEU A 52 15.41 -15.57 0.20
C LEU A 52 15.28 -17.02 0.67
N ARG A 53 14.09 -17.62 0.59
CA ARG A 53 13.83 -19.02 0.97
C ARG A 53 14.58 -20.04 0.10
N GLN A 54 14.98 -19.70 -1.12
CA GLN A 54 15.73 -20.60 -2.00
C GLN A 54 17.19 -20.80 -1.56
N LYS A 55 17.74 -19.91 -0.73
CA LYS A 55 19.12 -19.98 -0.25
C LYS A 55 19.13 -20.34 1.24
N SER A 56 20.20 -20.99 1.71
CA SER A 56 20.41 -21.17 3.14
C SER A 56 20.60 -19.80 3.81
N LEU A 57 19.59 -19.36 4.55
CA LEU A 57 19.62 -18.09 5.27
C LEU A 57 20.44 -18.24 6.54
N ARG A 58 21.48 -17.40 6.68
CA ARG A 58 22.21 -17.24 7.95
C ARG A 58 21.59 -16.07 8.71
N PHE A 59 20.85 -16.39 9.77
CA PHE A 59 20.32 -15.38 10.67
C PHE A 59 21.38 -15.01 11.71
N ARG A 60 21.46 -13.73 12.04
CA ARG A 60 22.23 -13.27 13.21
C ARG A 60 21.30 -13.25 14.41
N THR A 61 21.85 -13.42 15.60
CA THR A 61 21.06 -13.27 16.83
C THR A 61 20.61 -11.81 16.97
N LEU A 62 19.48 -11.59 17.66
CA LEU A 62 19.00 -10.23 17.94
C LEU A 62 20.07 -9.39 18.66
N GLY A 63 20.81 -10.00 19.59
CA GLY A 63 21.92 -9.34 20.29
C GLY A 63 23.07 -8.91 19.36
N GLU A 64 23.40 -9.70 18.34
CA GLU A 64 24.39 -9.31 17.32
C GLU A 64 23.89 -8.22 16.40
N PHE A 65 22.60 -8.23 16.06
CA PHE A 65 21.98 -7.18 15.26
C PHE A 65 22.03 -5.82 15.98
N LEU A 66 21.66 -5.80 17.27
CA LEU A 66 21.60 -4.59 18.08
C LEU A 66 22.98 -3.95 18.32
N LYS A 67 24.07 -4.72 18.26
CA LYS A 67 25.45 -4.19 18.36
C LYS A 67 25.84 -3.31 17.17
N GLY A 68 25.22 -3.51 16.00
CA GLY A 68 25.52 -2.77 14.76
C GLY A 68 24.61 -1.56 14.51
N THR A 69 23.45 -1.50 15.15
CA THR A 69 22.52 -0.37 15.03
C THR A 69 22.80 0.67 16.12
N ARG A 70 23.53 1.74 15.78
CA ARG A 70 23.47 2.97 16.58
C ARG A 70 22.03 3.47 16.57
N GLN A 71 21.40 3.37 17.72
CA GLN A 71 20.01 3.67 17.96
C GLN A 71 19.64 5.10 17.52
N ARG A 72 18.98 5.26 16.37
CA ARG A 72 18.10 6.42 16.13
C ARG A 72 16.70 6.02 16.56
N VAL A 73 16.44 6.11 17.86
CA VAL A 73 15.07 6.25 18.36
C VAL A 73 14.65 7.67 17.99
N VAL A 74 13.86 7.82 16.93
CA VAL A 74 13.06 9.03 16.76
C VAL A 74 12.02 9.02 17.87
N ARG A 75 12.15 9.99 18.79
CA ARG A 75 11.19 10.20 19.86
C ARG A 75 9.83 10.53 19.23
N PRO A 76 8.71 9.93 19.67
CA PRO A 76 7.41 10.47 19.33
C PRO A 76 7.32 11.86 19.97
N THR A 77 7.10 12.89 19.15
CA THR A 77 6.76 14.22 19.62
C THR A 77 5.44 14.10 20.37
N GLU A 78 5.46 14.44 21.66
CA GLU A 78 4.26 14.60 22.48
C GLU A 78 3.35 15.66 21.83
N LEU A 79 2.07 15.31 21.66
CA LEU A 79 0.93 16.21 21.50
C LEU A 79 -0.20 15.70 22.40
#